data_AF-A0A926QND7-F1
#
_entry.id   AF-A0A926QND7-F1
#
_cell.length_a   1.000
_cell.length_b   1.000
_cell.length_c   1.000
_cell.angle_alpha   90.00
_cell.angle_beta   90.00
_cell.angle_gamma   90.00
#
_symmetry.space_group_name_H-M   'P 1'
#
loop_
_entity.id
_entity.type
_entity.pdbx_description
1 polymer ?
#
loop_
_entity_poly.entity_id
_entity_poly.type
_entity_poly.pdbx_seq_one_letter_code
_entity_poly.pdbx_strand_id
1 'polypeptide(L)'
;MLKRMPFERPTEHYDERIIKIDEQICALLKHRKELSDNNPGFPPFEYISQWAETFELYEDFLKAFFGIFSSEEHFKPVVEPSGFRKHISVLKSVEEGDFFYTLNSISKRLIRINQNNPRQPTMVSGDFIFFKRSETNTIEAR
;
A
#
# COMPACT_ATOMS: atom_id res chain seq x y z
N MET A 1 4.52 5.35 0.64
CA MET A 1 4.39 3.89 0.37
C MET A 1 5.06 3.62 -0.98
N LEU A 2 6.05 2.72 -1.02
CA LEU A 2 6.86 2.49 -2.23
C LEU A 2 5.98 1.91 -3.34
N LYS A 3 5.89 2.58 -4.49
CA LYS A 3 5.34 2.01 -5.72
C LYS A 3 6.21 0.78 -6.03
N ARG A 4 5.67 -0.43 -5.89
CA ARG A 4 6.38 -1.66 -6.29
C ARG A 4 6.76 -1.45 -7.76
N MET A 5 8.05 -1.33 -8.06
CA MET A 5 8.50 -1.38 -9.44
C MET A 5 8.01 -2.73 -10.01
N PRO A 6 7.48 -2.77 -11.25
CA PRO A 6 7.13 -4.03 -11.87
C PRO A 6 8.43 -4.82 -12.03
N PHE A 7 8.68 -5.73 -11.09
CA PHE A 7 9.76 -6.69 -11.20
C PHE A 7 9.27 -7.77 -12.16
N GLU A 8 9.80 -7.78 -13.36
CA GLU A 8 9.58 -8.86 -14.31
C GLU A 8 10.32 -10.09 -13.81
N ARG A 9 9.57 -11.12 -13.42
CA ARG A 9 10.14 -12.40 -13.02
C ARG A 9 10.67 -13.08 -14.29
N PRO A 10 11.94 -13.53 -14.33
CA PRO A 10 12.44 -14.29 -15.47
C PRO A 10 11.66 -15.61 -15.59
N THR A 11 11.18 -15.93 -16.79
CA THR A 11 10.41 -17.16 -17.10
C THR A 11 11.21 -18.15 -17.93
N GLU A 12 12.48 -17.85 -18.24
CA GLU A 12 13.33 -18.59 -19.18
C GLU A 12 13.60 -20.04 -18.78
N HIS A 13 13.54 -20.35 -17.47
CA HIS A 13 13.80 -21.69 -16.92
C HIS A 13 12.53 -22.45 -16.52
N TYR A 14 11.36 -21.98 -16.93
CA TYR A 14 10.11 -22.65 -16.60
C TYR A 14 9.95 -23.94 -17.41
N ASP A 15 9.68 -25.05 -16.72
CA ASP A 15 9.44 -26.35 -17.34
C ASP A 15 7.97 -26.49 -17.74
N GLU A 16 7.66 -26.49 -19.03
CA GLU A 16 6.26 -26.55 -19.48
C GLU A 16 5.55 -27.86 -19.10
N ARG A 17 6.29 -28.92 -18.73
CA ARG A 17 5.69 -30.19 -18.27
C ARG A 17 4.90 -30.02 -16.98
N ILE A 18 5.19 -29.00 -16.18
CA ILE A 18 4.50 -28.74 -14.90
C ILE A 18 3.29 -27.79 -15.04
N ILE A 19 2.97 -27.28 -16.23
CA ILE A 19 1.82 -26.37 -16.46
C ILE A 19 0.52 -26.93 -15.88
N LYS A 20 0.25 -28.23 -16.12
CA LYS A 20 -0.97 -28.88 -15.64
C LYS A 20 -1.00 -29.08 -14.14
N ILE A 21 0.16 -29.15 -13.49
CA ILE A 21 0.27 -29.21 -12.04
C ILE A 21 -0.01 -27.81 -11.46
N ASP A 22 0.59 -26.77 -12.04
CA ASP A 22 0.40 -25.40 -11.58
C ASP A 22 -1.05 -24.92 -11.75
N GLU A 23 -1.71 -25.32 -12.85
CA GLU A 23 -3.14 -25.09 -13.07
C GLU A 23 -3.99 -25.76 -11.97
N GLN A 24 -3.66 -26.99 -11.58
CA GLN A 24 -4.33 -27.70 -10.50
C GLN A 24 -4.07 -27.06 -9.13
N ILE A 25 -2.86 -26.60 -8.86
CA ILE A 25 -2.54 -25.84 -7.64
C ILE A 25 -3.43 -24.59 -7.58
N CYS A 26 -3.54 -23.82 -8.66
CA CYS A 26 -4.44 -22.66 -8.72
C CYS A 26 -5.91 -23.03 -8.42
N ALA A 27 -6.40 -24.13 -8.99
CA ALA A 27 -7.76 -24.61 -8.74
C ALA A 27 -7.97 -25.01 -7.28
N LEU A 28 -7.01 -25.73 -6.67
CA LEU A 28 -7.06 -26.13 -5.26
C LEU A 28 -7.01 -24.93 -4.32
N LEU A 29 -6.23 -23.89 -4.64
CA LEU A 29 -6.18 -22.65 -3.86
C LEU A 29 -7.52 -21.94 -3.86
N LYS A 30 -8.16 -21.82 -5.03
CA LYS A 30 -9.51 -21.26 -5.14
C LYS A 30 -10.50 -22.07 -4.31
N HIS A 31 -10.47 -23.40 -4.42
CA HIS A 31 -11.39 -24.27 -3.69
C HIS A 31 -11.19 -24.17 -2.17
N ARG A 32 -9.94 -24.17 -1.68
CA ARG A 32 -9.60 -23.97 -0.26
C ARG A 32 -10.18 -22.66 0.28
N LYS A 33 -10.11 -21.59 -0.51
CA LYS A 33 -10.64 -20.27 -0.15
C LYS A 33 -12.16 -20.26 -0.05
N GLU A 34 -12.84 -20.90 -0.99
CA GLU A 34 -14.30 -21.01 -1.01
C GLU A 34 -14.82 -21.85 0.17
N LEU A 35 -14.16 -22.98 0.47
CA LEU A 35 -14.56 -23.86 1.57
C LEU A 35 -14.35 -23.26 2.97
N SER A 36 -13.46 -22.29 3.10
CA SER A 36 -13.10 -21.67 4.39
C SER A 36 -13.70 -20.28 4.58
N ASP A 37 -14.65 -19.87 3.74
CA ASP A 37 -15.26 -18.54 3.76
C ASP A 37 -14.21 -17.41 3.77
N ASN A 38 -13.17 -17.55 2.95
CA ASN A 38 -12.06 -16.60 2.87
C ASN A 38 -11.26 -16.45 4.18
N ASN A 39 -11.38 -17.39 5.11
CA ASN A 39 -10.60 -17.46 6.36
C ASN A 39 -9.93 -18.82 6.55
N PRO A 40 -8.97 -19.19 5.69
CA PRO A 40 -8.44 -20.54 5.64
C PRO A 40 -7.48 -20.90 6.79
N GLY A 41 -7.06 -19.93 7.61
CA GLY A 41 -6.12 -20.14 8.72
C GLY A 41 -4.77 -20.75 8.30
N PHE A 42 -4.02 -21.17 9.33
CA PHE A 42 -2.74 -21.86 9.19
C PHE A 42 -2.90 -23.33 9.64
N PRO A 43 -2.39 -24.33 8.88
CA PRO A 43 -2.49 -25.72 9.30
C PRO A 43 -1.74 -26.01 10.61
N PRO A 44 -2.24 -26.89 11.49
CA PRO A 44 -1.49 -27.38 12.65
C PRO A 44 -0.12 -27.96 12.28
N PHE A 45 0.88 -27.78 13.15
CA PHE A 45 2.26 -28.22 12.89
C PHE A 45 2.39 -29.73 12.79
N GLU A 46 1.53 -30.48 13.48
CA GLU A 46 1.47 -31.94 13.42
C GLU A 46 1.14 -32.40 12.00
N TYR A 47 0.17 -31.76 11.34
CA TYR A 47 -0.19 -32.07 9.95
C TYR A 47 0.91 -31.67 8.98
N ILE A 48 1.57 -30.52 9.20
CA ILE A 48 2.69 -30.08 8.36
C ILE A 48 3.86 -31.08 8.45
N SER A 49 4.18 -31.55 9.65
CA SER A 49 5.24 -32.54 9.87
C SER A 49 4.92 -33.85 9.16
N GLN A 50 3.67 -34.32 9.28
CA GLN A 50 3.20 -35.53 8.60
C GLN A 50 3.27 -35.41 7.07
N TRP A 51 2.83 -34.27 6.51
CA TRP A 51 2.88 -34.03 5.07
C TRP A 51 4.32 -33.87 4.56
N ALA A 52 5.19 -33.23 5.33
CA ALA A 52 6.61 -33.11 5.01
C ALA A 52 7.24 -34.50 4.82
N GLU A 53 7.00 -35.42 5.76
CA GLU A 53 7.46 -36.80 5.66
C GLU A 53 6.80 -37.54 4.49
N THR A 54 5.47 -37.45 4.36
CA THR A 54 4.70 -38.20 3.35
C THR A 54 5.06 -37.82 1.91
N PHE A 55 5.28 -36.53 1.65
CA PHE A 55 5.58 -36.00 0.32
C PHE A 55 7.07 -35.75 0.09
N GLU A 56 7.93 -36.14 1.03
CA GLU A 56 9.38 -35.93 0.98
C GLU A 56 9.76 -34.45 0.77
N LEU A 57 9.07 -33.56 1.49
CA LEU A 57 9.27 -32.11 1.46
C LEU A 57 9.88 -31.62 2.77
N TYR A 58 10.58 -30.49 2.71
CA TYR A 58 11.07 -29.84 3.92
C TYR A 58 9.93 -29.19 4.70
N GLU A 59 9.90 -29.42 6.01
CA GLU A 59 8.85 -28.89 6.89
C GLU A 59 8.79 -27.35 6.85
N ASP A 60 9.96 -26.69 6.92
CA ASP A 60 10.03 -25.22 6.88
C ASP A 60 9.60 -24.64 5.53
N PHE A 61 9.79 -25.39 4.44
CA PHE A 61 9.26 -25.03 3.13
C PHE A 61 7.72 -25.03 3.15
N LEU A 62 7.11 -26.08 3.71
CA LEU A 62 5.65 -26.14 3.86
C LEU A 62 5.11 -25.03 4.77
N LYS A 63 5.79 -24.75 5.89
CA LYS A 63 5.41 -23.63 6.77
C LYS A 63 5.41 -22.30 6.03
N ALA A 64 6.48 -22.02 5.28
CA ALA A 64 6.57 -20.80 4.48
C ALA A 64 5.47 -20.74 3.39
N PHE A 65 5.23 -21.85 2.69
CA PHE A 65 4.22 -21.97 1.65
C PHE A 65 2.81 -21.68 2.19
N PHE A 66 2.42 -22.30 3.31
CA PHE A 66 1.13 -22.05 3.93
C PHE A 66 1.02 -20.65 4.55
N GLY A 67 2.13 -20.09 5.03
CA GLY A 67 2.19 -18.73 5.56
C GLY A 67 1.83 -17.66 4.52
N ILE A 68 2.17 -17.89 3.24
CA ILE A 68 1.81 -16.98 2.14
C ILE A 68 0.29 -16.86 2.00
N PHE A 69 -0.47 -17.94 2.20
CA PHE A 69 -1.93 -17.89 2.04
C PHE A 69 -2.62 -17.02 3.09
N SER A 70 -2.09 -16.96 4.31
CA SER A 70 -2.60 -16.04 5.33
C SER A 70 -2.39 -14.56 4.98
N SER A 71 -1.58 -14.26 3.95
CA SER A 71 -1.17 -12.92 3.54
C SER A 71 -1.78 -12.46 2.20
N GLU A 72 -2.76 -13.20 1.63
CA GLU A 72 -3.34 -12.91 0.30
C GLU A 72 -3.88 -11.46 0.19
N GLU A 73 -4.41 -10.91 1.28
CA GLU A 73 -4.91 -9.53 1.31
C GLU A 73 -3.85 -8.48 0.95
N HIS A 74 -2.58 -8.73 1.27
CA HIS A 74 -1.47 -7.83 0.95
C HIS A 74 -1.12 -7.82 -0.55
N PHE A 75 -1.72 -8.72 -1.34
CA PHE A 75 -1.58 -8.77 -2.79
C PHE A 75 -2.74 -8.10 -3.53
N LYS A 76 -3.79 -7.64 -2.83
CA LYS A 76 -4.84 -6.84 -3.43
C LYS A 76 -4.22 -5.57 -4.04
N PRO A 77 -4.52 -5.22 -5.30
CA PRO A 77 -3.99 -4.00 -5.90
C PRO A 77 -4.48 -2.80 -5.10
N VAL A 78 -3.59 -1.82 -4.89
CA VAL A 78 -3.97 -0.54 -4.30
C VAL A 78 -4.92 0.16 -5.27
N VAL A 79 -6.19 0.22 -4.91
CA VAL A 79 -7.18 0.99 -5.66
C VAL A 79 -6.91 2.47 -5.40
N GLU A 80 -6.38 3.17 -6.38
CA GLU A 80 -6.27 4.63 -6.34
C GLU A 80 -7.68 5.22 -6.56
N PRO A 81 -8.29 5.87 -5.56
CA PRO A 81 -9.63 6.42 -5.71
C PRO A 81 -9.61 7.54 -6.75
N SER A 82 -10.49 7.44 -7.75
CA SER A 82 -10.63 8.47 -8.79
C SER A 82 -11.18 9.76 -8.16
N GLY A 83 -10.35 10.81 -8.15
CA GLY A 83 -10.70 12.12 -7.57
C GLY A 83 -10.06 12.43 -6.22
N PHE A 84 -9.07 11.65 -5.76
CA PHE A 84 -8.33 11.95 -4.53
C PHE A 84 -7.69 13.36 -4.58
N ARG A 85 -7.91 14.14 -3.52
CA ARG A 85 -7.23 15.43 -3.32
C ARG A 85 -5.77 15.15 -3.04
N LYS A 86 -4.92 15.23 -4.06
CA LYS A 86 -3.48 15.06 -3.90
C LYS A 86 -2.93 16.27 -3.13
N HIS A 87 -2.58 16.05 -1.87
CA HIS A 87 -1.84 17.03 -1.10
C HIS A 87 -0.38 17.00 -1.58
N ILE A 88 0.08 18.08 -2.21
CA ILE A 88 1.48 18.21 -2.59
C ILE A 88 2.19 18.81 -1.39
N SER A 89 3.02 18.01 -0.72
CA SER A 89 3.89 18.53 0.35
C SER A 89 4.90 19.46 -0.29
N VAL A 90 4.88 20.74 0.09
CA VAL A 90 5.87 21.73 -0.32
C VAL A 90 6.33 22.34 0.98
N LEU A 91 7.49 21.92 1.48
CA LEU A 91 8.11 22.57 2.62
C LEU A 91 8.96 23.72 2.06
N LYS A 92 8.48 24.94 2.23
CA LYS A 92 9.23 26.15 1.90
C LYS A 92 9.10 27.14 3.03
N SER A 93 10.23 27.59 3.55
CA SER A 93 10.28 28.59 4.62
C SER A 93 11.06 29.81 4.18
N VAL A 94 10.62 30.98 4.63
CA VAL A 94 11.28 32.28 4.40
C VAL A 94 11.25 33.05 5.71
N GLU A 95 12.34 33.71 6.04
CA GLU A 95 12.47 34.62 7.17
C GLU A 95 12.51 36.06 6.65
N GLU A 96 11.67 36.93 7.20
CA GLU A 96 11.63 38.35 6.84
C GLU A 96 11.46 39.17 8.13
N GLY A 97 12.52 39.87 8.53
CA GLY A 97 12.56 40.55 9.83
C GLY A 97 12.44 39.54 10.98
N ASP A 98 11.52 39.80 11.92
CA ASP A 98 11.25 38.92 13.07
C ASP A 98 10.20 37.82 12.76
N PHE A 99 9.84 37.62 11.47
CA PHE A 99 8.79 36.69 11.07
C PHE A 99 9.33 35.51 10.28
N PHE A 100 8.88 34.31 10.67
CA PHE A 100 9.18 33.06 9.99
C PHE A 100 7.93 32.51 9.30
N TYR A 101 7.94 32.49 7.97
CA TYR A 101 6.87 31.96 7.14
C TYR A 101 7.21 30.53 6.74
N THR A 102 6.25 29.60 6.89
CA THR A 102 6.39 28.24 6.38
C THR A 102 5.14 27.84 5.60
N LEU A 103 5.33 27.52 4.33
CA LEU A 103 4.38 26.75 3.55
C LEU A 103 4.69 25.27 3.81
N ASN A 104 3.73 24.52 4.33
CA ASN A 104 3.89 23.08 4.57
C ASN A 104 3.35 22.24 3.41
N SER A 105 2.31 22.73 2.74
CA SER A 105 1.57 21.92 1.79
C SER A 105 0.66 22.75 0.87
N ILE A 106 0.47 22.27 -0.36
CA ILE A 106 -0.44 22.85 -1.36
C ILE A 106 -1.53 21.82 -1.64
N SER A 107 -2.78 22.26 -1.61
CA SER A 107 -3.95 21.44 -1.98
C SER A 107 -4.37 21.72 -3.42
N LYS A 108 -4.28 20.73 -4.32
CA LYS A 108 -4.82 20.83 -5.68
C LYS A 108 -6.24 20.25 -5.73
N ARG A 109 -7.23 21.06 -6.12
CA ARG A 109 -8.59 20.59 -6.44
C ARG A 109 -8.75 20.53 -7.96
N LEU A 110 -9.13 19.37 -8.50
CA LEU A 110 -9.57 19.30 -9.90
C LEU A 110 -10.97 19.90 -9.98
N ILE A 111 -11.14 20.99 -10.72
CA ILE A 111 -12.46 21.56 -11.02
C ILE A 111 -12.87 21.01 -12.39
N ARG A 112 -13.98 20.27 -12.45
CA ARG A 112 -14.62 19.96 -13.74
C ARG A 112 -15.32 21.24 -14.22
N ILE A 113 -14.75 21.88 -15.24
CA ILE A 113 -15.40 23.02 -15.90
C ILE A 113 -16.36 22.44 -16.94
N ASN A 114 -17.66 22.61 -16.73
CA ASN A 114 -18.68 22.30 -17.74
C ASN A 114 -18.65 23.41 -18.79
N GLN A 115 -18.34 23.10 -20.04
CA GLN A 115 -18.13 24.08 -21.11
C GLN A 115 -19.39 24.89 -21.50
N ASN A 116 -20.56 24.54 -20.95
CA ASN A 116 -21.85 25.15 -21.32
C ASN A 116 -22.39 26.24 -20.36
N ASN A 117 -21.61 26.72 -19.38
CA ASN A 117 -22.05 27.87 -18.57
C ASN A 117 -20.85 28.65 -17.98
N PRO A 118 -20.47 29.81 -18.55
CA PRO A 118 -19.33 30.60 -18.08
C PRO A 118 -19.75 31.50 -16.91
N ARG A 119 -20.08 30.89 -15.76
CA ARG A 119 -20.06 31.64 -14.49
C ARG A 119 -18.65 31.56 -13.94
N GLN A 120 -17.97 32.70 -13.95
CA GLN A 120 -16.60 32.89 -13.50
C GLN A 120 -16.36 32.20 -12.15
N PRO A 121 -15.24 31.48 -11.97
CA PRO A 121 -14.87 30.98 -10.65
C PRO A 121 -14.59 32.16 -9.74
N THR A 122 -15.50 32.42 -8.80
CA THR A 122 -15.25 33.33 -7.68
C THR A 122 -14.12 32.71 -6.86
N MET A 123 -12.99 33.42 -6.74
CA MET A 123 -11.93 33.03 -5.82
C MET A 123 -12.49 33.02 -4.40
N VAL A 124 -12.69 31.82 -3.85
CA VAL A 124 -12.86 31.65 -2.41
C VAL A 124 -11.45 31.75 -1.82
N SER A 125 -11.16 32.85 -1.11
CA SER A 125 -9.89 33.06 -0.44
C SER A 125 -9.58 31.84 0.43
N GLY A 126 -8.45 31.19 0.20
CA GLY A 126 -8.02 30.08 1.02
C GLY A 126 -7.71 30.56 2.43
N ASP A 127 -8.28 29.86 3.42
CA ASP A 127 -7.90 29.99 4.82
C ASP A 127 -6.41 29.60 4.95
N PHE A 128 -5.55 30.61 5.06
CA PHE A 128 -4.18 30.41 5.52
C PHE A 128 -4.24 30.22 7.03
N ILE A 129 -3.97 29.00 7.51
CA ILE A 129 -3.78 28.76 8.94
C ILE A 129 -2.36 29.19 9.29
N PHE A 130 -2.22 30.36 9.91
CA PHE A 130 -0.96 30.84 10.46
C PHE A 130 -0.72 30.22 11.83
N PHE A 131 0.36 29.46 11.98
CA PHE A 131 0.82 28.98 13.28
C PHE A 131 1.90 29.93 13.83
N LYS A 132 1.58 30.65 14.90
CA LYS A 132 2.57 31.39 15.70
C LYS A 132 3.27 30.40 16.63
N ARG A 133 4.56 30.14 16.43
CA ARG A 133 5.39 29.47 17.44
C ARG A 133 5.97 30.55 18.35
N SER A 134 5.49 30.65 19.61
CA SER A 134 6.15 31.48 20.61
C SER A 134 7.37 30.73 21.14
N GLU A 135 8.55 31.30 20.97
CA GLU A 135 9.76 30.79 21.60
C GLU A 135 9.70 31.10 23.11
N THR A 136 9.39 30.09 23.92
CA THR A 136 9.81 30.07 25.32
C THR A 136 10.52 28.74 25.54
N ASN A 137 11.85 28.78 25.66
CA ASN A 137 12.65 27.82 26.41
C ASN A 137 14.11 28.30 26.47
N THR A 138 14.42 29.11 27.49
CA THR A 138 15.79 29.20 28.01
C THR A 138 15.86 28.29 29.22
N ILE A 139 16.50 27.14 29.05
CA ILE A 139 17.01 26.32 30.15
C ILE A 139 18.45 26.78 30.34
N GLU A 140 18.75 27.54 31.39
CA GLU A 140 20.12 27.80 31.79
C GLU A 140 20.61 26.61 32.64
N ALA A 141 21.65 25.95 32.14
CA ALA A 141 22.51 25.09 32.93
C ALA A 141 23.74 25.89 33.36
N ARG A 142 23.78 26.28 34.64
CA ARG A 142 24.96 26.19 35.52
C ARG A 142 24.59 26.60 36.95
#